data_AF-A0A397B8S5-F1
#
_entry.id   AF-A0A397B8S5-F1
#
_cell.length_a   1.000
_cell.length_b   1.000
_cell.length_c   1.000
_cell.angle_alpha   90.00
_cell.angle_beta   90.00
_cell.angle_gamma   90.00
#
_symmetry.space_group_name_H-M   'P 1'
#
loop_
_entity.id
_entity.type
_entity.pdbx_description
1 polymer ?
#
loop_
_entity_poly.entity_id
_entity_poly.type
_entity_poly.pdbx_seq_one_letter_code
_entity_poly.pdbx_strand_id
1 'polypeptide(L)'
;MRISYRCVAEDVKKIEDKDLFDPKSVYVSLTSHAETFGVEPVRVKIVTIDPFGHCVLEAFPEHFEKGYDIRPTIAAHMDMQEIHEAVRVGRLKPDGKILKDTNQLVITKAAIDPVWYLPGIAKRFHTTESNLRQQIFQETNGMYPELVTRNDLKIFLPPIGGLTIYIFGDLAAITDPTKQLAVRVHDECNGSDVFGSDICTCRPYLTHAIEVCVETAQQGGYVVVGRAGVIVYFRKEGRALGEVTKYLVYNLRKRQEGGDSAAEYFNCTQAVAGIQDVRFQALMPDALHWLGITRIDKFVSMSDMKYDAIVNSGIE
;
A
#
# COMPACT_ATOMS: atom_id res chain seq x y z
N MET A 1 31.03 9.62 0.93
CA MET A 1 30.44 10.95 1.18
C MET A 1 29.08 10.72 1.84
N ARG A 2 28.98 10.81 3.17
CA ARG A 2 27.72 10.66 3.92
C ARG A 2 26.95 11.97 3.78
N ILE A 3 25.80 11.97 3.11
CA ILE A 3 24.90 13.12 3.05
C ILE A 3 23.97 13.02 4.26
N SER A 4 24.18 13.89 5.25
CA SER A 4 23.31 14.09 6.40
C SER A 4 22.23 15.09 6.00
N TYR A 5 20.95 14.68 6.00
CA TYR A 5 19.82 15.59 5.84
C TYR A 5 19.56 16.30 7.17
N ARG A 6 19.93 17.58 7.25
CA ARG A 6 19.35 18.54 8.21
C ARG A 6 18.40 19.44 7.43
N CYS A 7 17.12 19.06 7.34
CA CYS A 7 16.05 20.02 7.06
C CYS A 7 15.44 20.43 8.40
N VAL A 8 15.73 21.66 8.82
CA VAL A 8 15.03 22.30 9.94
C VAL A 8 13.78 22.93 9.34
N ALA A 9 12.61 22.37 9.64
CA ALA A 9 11.33 22.94 9.21
C ALA A 9 10.99 24.12 10.13
N GLU A 10 11.46 25.32 9.80
CA GLU A 10 11.25 26.52 10.64
C GLU A 10 9.89 27.22 10.39
N ASP A 11 9.13 26.84 9.36
CA ASP A 11 7.83 27.46 9.02
C ASP A 11 6.64 26.48 9.01
N VAL A 12 6.39 25.78 10.12
CA VAL A 12 5.19 24.93 10.26
C VAL A 12 4.03 25.74 10.88
N LYS A 13 2.96 25.95 10.11
CA LYS A 13 1.71 26.62 10.54
C LYS A 13 1.13 25.96 11.80
N LYS A 14 0.70 26.76 12.77
CA LYS A 14 0.05 26.31 14.02
C LYS A 14 -1.35 25.75 13.72
N ILE A 15 -1.68 24.58 14.28
CA ILE A 15 -2.98 23.89 14.10
C ILE A 15 -4.02 24.47 15.08
N GLU A 16 -5.20 24.83 14.59
CA GLU A 16 -6.34 25.40 15.36
C GLU A 16 -7.53 24.41 15.43
N ASP A 17 -8.52 24.65 16.30
CA ASP A 17 -9.65 23.72 16.53
C ASP A 17 -10.51 23.42 15.30
N LYS A 18 -10.51 24.30 14.30
CA LYS A 18 -11.16 24.10 12.99
C LYS A 18 -10.46 23.05 12.11
N ASP A 19 -9.25 22.64 12.50
CA ASP A 19 -8.45 21.59 11.84
C ASP A 19 -8.67 20.20 12.47
N LEU A 20 -9.60 20.09 13.44
CA LEU A 20 -10.01 18.82 14.03
C LEU A 20 -10.94 18.01 13.09
N PHE A 21 -10.92 16.69 13.27
CA PHE A 21 -11.41 15.69 12.30
C PHE A 21 -12.94 15.54 12.30
N ASP A 22 -13.55 15.58 11.11
CA ASP A 22 -14.94 15.19 10.84
C ASP A 22 -14.96 13.83 10.11
N PRO A 23 -15.55 12.77 10.70
CA PRO A 23 -15.62 11.43 10.10
C PRO A 23 -16.56 11.31 8.88
N LYS A 24 -17.32 12.34 8.50
CA LYS A 24 -18.34 12.26 7.42
C LYS A 24 -17.98 12.94 6.11
N SER A 25 -16.73 13.33 5.90
CA SER A 25 -16.35 14.17 4.76
C SER A 25 -15.13 13.62 3.99
N VAL A 26 -15.17 13.76 2.65
CA VAL A 26 -14.12 13.29 1.71
C VAL A 26 -13.07 14.38 1.53
N TYR A 27 -11.77 14.05 1.74
CA TYR A 27 -10.65 15.00 1.64
C TYR A 27 -9.39 14.33 1.07
N VAL A 28 -8.71 14.99 0.13
CA VAL A 28 -7.34 14.71 -0.40
C VAL A 28 -6.78 16.11 -0.75
N SER A 29 -5.51 16.50 -0.67
CA SER A 29 -4.22 15.91 -0.95
C SER A 29 -3.14 16.85 -0.40
N LEU A 30 -1.95 16.37 -0.06
CA LEU A 30 -0.77 17.23 0.15
C LEU A 30 -0.12 17.63 -1.20
N THR A 31 -0.93 17.77 -2.26
CA THR A 31 -0.48 18.35 -3.53
C THR A 31 -0.48 19.88 -3.43
N SER A 32 0.59 20.46 -3.93
CA SER A 32 0.95 21.87 -4.00
C SER A 32 0.01 22.79 -4.81
N HIS A 33 -1.28 22.48 -4.94
CA HIS A 33 -2.17 23.18 -5.90
C HIS A 33 -3.55 23.60 -5.37
N ALA A 34 -3.83 23.51 -4.06
CA ALA A 34 -5.11 24.02 -3.52
C ALA A 34 -5.31 25.54 -3.79
N GLU A 35 -4.22 26.31 -3.74
CA GLU A 35 -4.25 27.77 -3.91
C GLU A 35 -4.44 28.21 -5.38
N THR A 36 -3.94 27.43 -6.35
CA THR A 36 -4.10 27.73 -7.79
C THR A 36 -5.56 27.60 -8.26
N PHE A 37 -6.40 26.89 -7.51
CA PHE A 37 -7.84 26.73 -7.76
C PHE A 37 -8.73 27.49 -6.77
N GLY A 38 -8.16 28.37 -5.92
CA GLY A 38 -8.91 29.24 -5.01
C GLY A 38 -9.51 28.54 -3.78
N VAL A 39 -8.88 27.50 -3.24
CA VAL A 39 -9.38 26.73 -2.08
C VAL A 39 -8.36 26.76 -0.93
N GLU A 40 -8.82 27.00 0.31
CA GLU A 40 -7.94 27.05 1.51
C GLU A 40 -7.26 25.70 1.82
N PRO A 41 -5.98 25.67 2.24
CA PRO A 41 -5.23 24.42 2.50
C PRO A 41 -5.36 23.85 3.93
N VAL A 42 -5.13 22.52 4.01
CA VAL A 42 -4.93 21.56 5.15
C VAL A 42 -6.13 20.64 5.45
N ARG A 43 -5.93 19.28 5.42
CA ARG A 43 -6.66 18.20 6.16
C ARG A 43 -6.06 16.79 5.91
N VAL A 44 -5.70 16.04 6.96
CA VAL A 44 -4.79 14.86 6.91
C VAL A 44 -5.51 13.50 6.86
N LYS A 45 -5.71 12.93 5.66
CA LYS A 45 -6.22 11.54 5.46
C LYS A 45 -5.09 10.51 5.29
N ILE A 46 -3.97 10.94 4.73
CA ILE A 46 -2.77 10.13 4.46
C ILE A 46 -1.70 10.50 5.48
N VAL A 47 -1.17 9.52 6.19
CA VAL A 47 -0.19 9.70 7.28
C VAL A 47 1.02 8.78 7.14
N THR A 48 1.06 7.88 6.14
CA THR A 48 2.15 6.92 5.91
C THR A 48 2.91 7.07 4.61
N ILE A 49 2.67 8.11 3.82
CA ILE A 49 3.25 8.28 2.48
C ILE A 49 3.94 9.63 2.38
N ASP A 50 5.06 9.67 1.65
CA ASP A 50 5.73 10.91 1.28
C ASP A 50 4.80 11.78 0.39
N PRO A 51 4.42 12.99 0.85
CA PRO A 51 3.58 13.87 0.05
C PRO A 51 4.29 14.47 -1.16
N PHE A 52 5.62 14.47 -1.22
CA PHE A 52 6.37 15.16 -2.27
C PHE A 52 6.91 14.23 -3.37
N GLY A 53 7.12 12.96 -3.06
CA GLY A 53 7.73 11.99 -3.97
C GLY A 53 7.01 11.78 -5.32
N HIS A 54 5.76 12.21 -5.44
CA HIS A 54 4.98 12.12 -6.69
C HIS A 54 4.86 13.45 -7.46
N CYS A 55 5.15 14.59 -6.83
CA CYS A 55 5.09 15.93 -7.43
C CYS A 55 6.50 16.53 -7.57
N VAL A 56 7.44 15.72 -8.04
CA VAL A 56 8.86 16.05 -8.01
C VAL A 56 9.19 17.29 -8.86
N LEU A 57 8.48 17.48 -9.98
CA LEU A 57 8.69 18.62 -10.87
C LEU A 57 8.27 19.93 -10.20
N GLU A 58 7.22 19.89 -9.39
CA GLU A 58 6.67 21.06 -8.70
C GLU A 58 7.36 21.30 -7.35
N ALA A 59 7.74 20.24 -6.64
CA ALA A 59 8.37 20.30 -5.33
C ALA A 59 9.89 20.55 -5.41
N PHE A 60 10.56 20.10 -6.49
CA PHE A 60 12.02 20.19 -6.63
C PHE A 60 12.48 20.76 -7.99
N PRO A 61 11.94 21.90 -8.46
CA PRO A 61 12.30 22.48 -9.75
C PRO A 61 13.79 22.78 -9.85
N GLU A 62 14.41 23.29 -8.78
CA GLU A 62 15.85 23.61 -8.75
C GLU A 62 16.76 22.39 -8.98
N HIS A 63 16.32 21.19 -8.59
CA HIS A 63 17.11 19.96 -8.78
C HIS A 63 16.99 19.47 -10.23
N PHE A 64 15.80 19.64 -10.82
CA PHE A 64 15.58 19.34 -12.23
C PHE A 64 16.40 20.28 -13.13
N GLU A 65 16.45 21.58 -12.81
CA GLU A 65 17.29 22.57 -13.50
C GLU A 65 18.79 22.26 -13.42
N LYS A 66 19.23 21.62 -12.33
CA LYS A 66 20.61 21.14 -12.16
C LYS A 66 20.90 19.83 -12.93
N GLY A 67 19.92 19.30 -13.66
CA GLY A 67 20.06 18.11 -14.51
C GLY A 67 19.88 16.78 -13.78
N TYR A 68 19.36 16.77 -12.55
CA TYR A 68 19.04 15.53 -11.86
C TYR A 68 17.75 14.92 -12.41
N ASP A 69 17.82 13.67 -12.92
CA ASP A 69 16.61 12.92 -13.29
C ASP A 69 16.05 12.22 -12.05
N ILE A 70 15.05 12.87 -11.45
CA ILE A 70 14.37 12.46 -10.22
C ILE A 70 12.90 12.07 -10.47
N ARG A 71 12.53 11.86 -11.75
CA ARG A 71 11.15 11.49 -12.11
C ARG A 71 10.84 10.04 -11.72
N PRO A 72 9.62 9.74 -11.26
CA PRO A 72 9.21 8.36 -11.00
C PRO A 72 9.07 7.56 -12.30
N THR A 73 9.48 6.28 -12.28
CA THR A 73 9.28 5.34 -13.39
C THR A 73 7.89 4.72 -13.31
N ILE A 74 7.03 5.01 -14.30
CA ILE A 74 5.58 4.73 -14.21
C ILE A 74 5.14 3.55 -15.10
N ALA A 75 5.86 3.19 -16.16
CA ALA A 75 5.43 2.11 -17.08
C ALA A 75 6.21 0.81 -16.88
N ALA A 76 5.52 -0.34 -16.89
CA ALA A 76 6.14 -1.65 -16.81
C ALA A 76 5.40 -2.70 -17.66
N HIS A 77 6.12 -3.76 -18.02
CA HIS A 77 5.55 -4.99 -18.56
C HIS A 77 5.66 -6.10 -17.51
N MET A 78 4.59 -6.87 -17.34
CA MET A 78 4.54 -8.01 -16.44
C MET A 78 4.33 -9.28 -17.25
N ASP A 79 5.17 -10.29 -16.98
CA ASP A 79 5.15 -11.59 -17.66
C ASP A 79 5.12 -12.70 -16.59
N MET A 80 4.05 -13.51 -16.60
CA MET A 80 3.77 -14.50 -15.57
C MET A 80 3.17 -15.76 -16.21
N GLN A 81 3.69 -16.94 -15.86
CA GLN A 81 3.24 -18.22 -16.43
C GLN A 81 1.73 -18.45 -16.26
N GLU A 82 1.15 -17.99 -15.15
CA GLU A 82 -0.27 -18.12 -14.88
C GLU A 82 -1.15 -17.32 -15.85
N ILE A 83 -0.64 -16.20 -16.37
CA ILE A 83 -1.33 -15.41 -17.39
C ILE A 83 -1.28 -16.12 -18.73
N HIS A 84 -0.12 -16.72 -19.09
CA HIS A 84 -0.04 -17.60 -20.27
C HIS A 84 -1.03 -18.76 -20.17
N GLU A 85 -1.13 -19.38 -18.98
CA GLU A 85 -2.08 -20.45 -18.74
C GLU A 85 -3.52 -19.97 -18.84
N ALA A 86 -3.85 -18.82 -18.25
CA ALA A 86 -5.18 -18.21 -18.32
C ALA A 86 -5.60 -17.93 -19.77
N VAL A 87 -4.68 -17.47 -20.62
CA VAL A 87 -4.94 -17.31 -22.06
C VAL A 87 -5.10 -18.65 -22.75
N ARG A 88 -4.23 -19.63 -22.47
CA ARG A 88 -4.26 -20.98 -23.07
C ARG A 88 -5.60 -21.69 -22.84
N VAL A 89 -6.14 -21.59 -21.62
CA VAL A 89 -7.42 -22.22 -21.25
C VAL A 89 -8.64 -21.31 -21.50
N GLY A 90 -8.43 -20.12 -22.08
CA GLY A 90 -9.50 -19.21 -22.50
C GLY A 90 -10.16 -18.38 -21.40
N ARG A 91 -9.56 -18.30 -20.21
CA ARG A 91 -10.01 -17.41 -19.12
C ARG A 91 -9.74 -15.94 -19.43
N LEU A 92 -8.55 -15.64 -19.96
CA LEU A 92 -8.18 -14.31 -20.44
C LEU A 92 -8.07 -14.28 -21.97
N LYS A 93 -8.32 -13.12 -22.57
CA LYS A 93 -8.18 -12.91 -24.02
C LYS A 93 -7.30 -11.69 -24.29
N PRO A 94 -6.25 -11.81 -25.09
CA PRO A 94 -5.46 -10.66 -25.53
C PRO A 94 -6.34 -9.61 -26.21
N ASP A 95 -6.09 -8.34 -25.88
CA ASP A 95 -6.77 -7.17 -26.46
C ASP A 95 -5.77 -6.22 -27.18
N GLY A 96 -4.48 -6.58 -27.19
CA GLY A 96 -3.38 -5.80 -27.75
C GLY A 96 -3.02 -4.54 -26.95
N LYS A 97 -3.77 -4.19 -25.91
CA LYS A 97 -3.62 -2.96 -25.11
C LYS A 97 -3.16 -3.27 -23.69
N ILE A 98 -4.00 -3.94 -22.90
CA ILE A 98 -3.72 -4.34 -21.52
C ILE A 98 -3.03 -5.70 -21.51
N LEU A 99 -3.47 -6.63 -22.36
CA LEU A 99 -2.88 -7.95 -22.55
C LEU A 99 -2.45 -8.10 -24.01
N LYS A 100 -1.14 -8.15 -24.22
CA LYS A 100 -0.53 -8.33 -25.56
C LYS A 100 -0.75 -9.75 -26.07
N ASP A 101 -0.63 -9.93 -27.39
CA ASP A 101 -0.66 -11.25 -28.05
C ASP A 101 0.50 -12.17 -27.60
N THR A 102 1.55 -11.58 -27.00
CA THR A 102 2.65 -12.30 -26.34
C THR A 102 2.31 -12.78 -24.93
N ASN A 103 1.06 -12.62 -24.48
CA ASN A 103 0.57 -12.86 -23.11
C ASN A 103 1.19 -11.96 -22.03
N GLN A 104 1.87 -10.88 -22.42
CA GLN A 104 2.43 -9.90 -21.50
C GLN A 104 1.39 -8.84 -21.13
N LEU A 105 1.36 -8.49 -19.84
CA LEU A 105 0.50 -7.44 -19.32
C LEU A 105 1.21 -6.09 -19.39
N VAL A 106 0.52 -5.09 -19.95
CA VAL A 106 0.93 -3.69 -19.91
C VAL A 106 0.33 -3.06 -18.66
N ILE A 107 1.20 -2.57 -17.78
CA ILE A 107 0.80 -2.04 -16.50
C ILE A 107 1.45 -0.69 -16.24
N THR A 108 0.75 0.11 -15.43
CA THR A 108 1.35 1.25 -14.76
C THR A 108 1.78 0.83 -13.35
N LYS A 109 3.00 1.16 -12.96
CA LYS A 109 3.59 0.82 -11.66
C LYS A 109 3.92 2.09 -10.90
N ALA A 110 3.58 2.13 -9.62
CA ALA A 110 4.07 3.15 -8.69
C ALA A 110 4.72 2.46 -7.48
N ALA A 111 5.89 2.93 -7.07
CA ALA A 111 6.53 2.49 -5.83
C ALA A 111 6.35 3.59 -4.79
N ILE A 112 5.97 3.21 -3.57
CA ILE A 112 5.76 4.14 -2.47
C ILE A 112 6.60 3.70 -1.29
N ASP A 113 7.47 4.59 -0.84
CA ASP A 113 8.23 4.43 0.39
C ASP A 113 7.45 4.98 1.60
N PRO A 114 7.56 4.32 2.76
CA PRO A 114 6.79 4.69 3.94
C PRO A 114 7.41 5.93 4.60
N VAL A 115 6.60 6.96 4.77
CA VAL A 115 6.95 8.17 5.54
C VAL A 115 5.85 8.44 6.53
N TRP A 116 6.15 8.33 7.82
CA TRP A 116 5.16 8.43 8.89
C TRP A 116 5.09 9.84 9.45
N TYR A 117 3.90 10.42 9.38
CA TYR A 117 3.55 11.60 10.16
C TYR A 117 3.08 11.18 11.56
N LEU A 118 3.98 11.25 12.54
CA LEU A 118 3.78 10.68 13.88
C LEU A 118 2.50 11.15 14.60
N PRO A 119 2.11 12.44 14.56
CA PRO A 119 0.84 12.88 15.17
C PRO A 119 -0.38 12.21 14.54
N GLY A 120 -0.38 12.07 13.20
CA GLY A 120 -1.46 11.42 12.46
C GLY A 120 -1.55 9.93 12.74
N ILE A 121 -0.40 9.25 12.80
CA ILE A 121 -0.31 7.84 13.18
C ILE A 121 -0.86 7.62 14.61
N ALA A 122 -0.44 8.46 15.56
CA ALA A 122 -0.90 8.35 16.95
C ALA A 122 -2.42 8.49 17.06
N LYS A 123 -3.01 9.47 16.34
CA LYS A 123 -4.45 9.67 16.28
C LYS A 123 -5.18 8.46 15.70
N ARG A 124 -4.65 7.88 14.61
CA ARG A 124 -5.24 6.70 13.94
C ARG A 124 -5.21 5.44 14.83
N PHE A 125 -4.22 5.33 15.71
CA PHE A 125 -4.14 4.27 16.71
C PHE A 125 -4.79 4.62 18.06
N HIS A 126 -5.53 5.75 18.14
CA HIS A 126 -6.18 6.20 19.37
C HIS A 126 -5.21 6.29 20.57
N THR A 127 -3.98 6.76 20.31
CA THR A 127 -2.93 6.91 21.31
C THR A 127 -2.31 8.31 21.28
N THR A 128 -1.49 8.64 22.27
CA THR A 128 -0.76 9.91 22.29
C THR A 128 0.51 9.83 21.46
N GLU A 129 0.94 10.95 20.88
CA GLU A 129 2.20 11.02 20.11
C GLU A 129 3.39 10.58 20.97
N SER A 130 3.41 10.98 22.25
CA SER A 130 4.45 10.58 23.22
C SER A 130 4.47 9.06 23.44
N ASN A 131 3.30 8.43 23.62
CA ASN A 131 3.23 6.99 23.81
C ASN A 131 3.69 6.25 22.54
N LEU A 132 3.21 6.67 21.36
CA LEU A 132 3.65 6.09 20.09
C LEU A 132 5.17 6.14 19.93
N ARG A 133 5.78 7.31 20.16
CA ARG A 133 7.25 7.49 20.06
C ARG A 133 8.00 6.59 21.03
N GLN A 134 7.54 6.50 22.27
CA GLN A 134 8.15 5.67 23.29
C GLN A 134 8.08 4.18 22.93
N GLN A 135 6.94 3.72 22.41
CA GLN A 135 6.78 2.34 21.94
C GLN A 135 7.72 2.05 20.76
N ILE A 136 7.80 2.93 19.75
CA ILE A 136 8.74 2.74 18.64
C ILE A 136 10.18 2.68 19.15
N PHE A 137 10.57 3.57 20.08
CA PHE A 137 11.91 3.55 20.67
C PHE A 137 12.21 2.23 21.41
N GLN A 138 11.26 1.72 22.21
CA GLN A 138 11.41 0.48 22.97
C GLN A 138 11.48 -0.75 22.04
N GLU A 139 10.56 -0.87 21.10
CA GLU A 139 10.47 -2.00 20.17
C GLU A 139 11.63 -2.02 19.14
N THR A 140 12.28 -0.88 18.93
CA THR A 140 13.52 -0.80 18.13
C THR A 140 14.79 -0.96 18.97
N ASN A 141 14.66 -1.44 20.21
CA ASN A 141 15.76 -1.64 21.16
C ASN A 141 16.63 -0.39 21.33
N GLY A 142 15.99 0.78 21.37
CA GLY A 142 16.63 2.07 21.57
C GLY A 142 17.36 2.65 20.36
N MET A 143 17.13 2.12 19.15
CA MET A 143 17.84 2.53 17.93
C MET A 143 17.63 4.01 17.55
N TYR A 144 16.50 4.61 17.95
CA TYR A 144 16.13 5.99 17.59
C TYR A 144 15.89 6.88 18.82
N PRO A 145 16.94 7.27 19.56
CA PRO A 145 16.80 8.10 20.77
C PRO A 145 16.17 9.48 20.49
N GLU A 146 16.27 9.99 19.26
CA GLU A 146 15.64 11.23 18.81
C GLU A 146 14.12 11.17 18.87
N LEU A 147 13.50 9.98 18.79
CA LEU A 147 12.04 9.87 18.94
C LEU A 147 11.56 10.32 20.32
N VAL A 148 12.41 10.16 21.35
CA VAL A 148 12.12 10.57 22.74
C VAL A 148 12.68 11.95 23.05
N THR A 149 13.85 12.29 22.51
CA THR A 149 14.56 13.53 22.86
C THR A 149 14.20 14.73 21.98
N ARG A 150 13.64 14.52 20.79
CA ARG A 150 13.32 15.56 19.80
C ARG A 150 11.84 15.51 19.40
N ASN A 151 11.01 16.15 20.23
CA ASN A 151 9.56 16.24 19.99
C ASN A 151 9.16 17.13 18.81
N ASP A 152 10.09 17.94 18.31
CA ASP A 152 9.97 18.76 17.11
C ASP A 152 10.00 17.93 15.81
N LEU A 153 10.59 16.73 15.81
CA LEU A 153 10.65 15.85 14.65
C LEU A 153 9.31 15.14 14.42
N LYS A 154 8.41 15.70 13.60
CA LYS A 154 7.07 15.10 13.36
C LYS A 154 7.03 14.00 12.30
N ILE A 155 8.11 13.84 11.54
CA ILE A 155 8.24 12.87 10.46
C ILE A 155 9.22 11.77 10.88
N PHE A 156 8.86 10.51 10.61
CA PHE A 156 9.68 9.35 10.84
C PHE A 156 9.72 8.48 9.58
N LEU A 157 10.90 8.04 9.18
CA LEU A 157 11.08 7.10 8.07
C LEU A 157 11.32 5.71 8.68
N PRO A 158 10.26 4.91 8.88
CA PRO A 158 10.40 3.60 9.49
C PRO A 158 11.26 2.68 8.60
N PRO A 159 12.12 1.84 9.19
CA PRO A 159 12.96 0.87 8.45
C PRO A 159 12.12 -0.35 8.04
N ILE A 160 10.99 -0.13 7.38
CA ILE A 160 10.07 -1.18 6.92
C ILE A 160 9.99 -1.19 5.40
N GLY A 161 9.55 -2.31 4.83
CA GLY A 161 9.31 -2.40 3.40
C GLY A 161 8.22 -1.43 2.96
N GLY A 162 8.43 -0.76 1.82
CA GLY A 162 7.43 0.05 1.16
C GLY A 162 6.33 -0.79 0.49
N LEU A 163 5.67 -0.20 -0.48
CA LEU A 163 4.65 -0.87 -1.27
C LEU A 163 4.82 -0.58 -2.75
N THR A 164 4.20 -1.42 -3.57
CA THR A 164 4.13 -1.23 -5.01
C THR A 164 2.70 -1.34 -5.47
N ILE A 165 2.24 -0.37 -6.26
CA ILE A 165 0.94 -0.35 -6.88
C ILE A 165 1.11 -0.80 -8.33
N TYR A 166 0.27 -1.74 -8.76
CA TYR A 166 0.14 -2.19 -10.14
C TYR A 166 -1.24 -1.82 -10.64
N ILE A 167 -1.29 -1.08 -11.74
CA ILE A 167 -2.51 -0.54 -12.32
C ILE A 167 -2.68 -1.13 -13.71
N PHE A 168 -3.88 -1.64 -13.98
CA PHE A 168 -4.31 -2.24 -15.22
C PHE A 168 -5.39 -1.36 -15.85
N GLY A 169 -5.27 -1.03 -17.14
CA GLY A 169 -6.25 -0.22 -17.85
C GLY A 169 -6.07 1.29 -17.69
N ASP A 170 -7.18 2.01 -17.57
CA ASP A 170 -7.24 3.47 -17.64
C ASP A 170 -7.05 4.12 -16.26
N LEU A 171 -5.99 4.93 -16.11
CA LEU A 171 -5.70 5.66 -14.88
C LEU A 171 -6.82 6.61 -14.46
N ALA A 172 -7.49 7.26 -15.42
CA ALA A 172 -8.56 8.21 -15.13
C ALA A 172 -9.80 7.53 -14.53
N ALA A 173 -9.96 6.22 -14.78
CA ALA A 173 -11.07 5.44 -14.24
C ALA A 173 -10.96 5.16 -12.74
N ILE A 174 -9.76 5.27 -12.16
CA ILE A 174 -9.51 4.96 -10.74
C ILE A 174 -10.25 5.94 -9.83
N THR A 175 -10.33 7.21 -10.23
CA THR A 175 -10.93 8.31 -9.47
C THR A 175 -12.40 8.56 -9.82
N ASP A 176 -12.92 7.92 -10.88
CA ASP A 176 -14.29 8.13 -11.35
C ASP A 176 -15.22 7.04 -10.78
N PRO A 177 -16.09 7.35 -9.80
CA PRO A 177 -16.95 6.37 -9.15
C PRO A 177 -18.04 5.79 -10.08
N THR A 178 -18.22 6.35 -11.29
CA THR A 178 -19.12 5.79 -12.31
C THR A 178 -18.49 4.66 -13.12
N LYS A 179 -17.17 4.48 -13.00
CA LYS A 179 -16.40 3.46 -13.70
C LYS A 179 -16.16 2.28 -12.79
N GLN A 180 -16.13 1.08 -13.40
CA GLN A 180 -15.84 -0.12 -12.63
C GLN A 180 -14.37 -0.18 -12.24
N LEU A 181 -14.14 -0.38 -10.95
CA LEU A 181 -12.82 -0.56 -10.36
C LEU A 181 -12.72 -1.89 -9.60
N ALA A 182 -11.74 -2.71 -9.99
CA ALA A 182 -11.34 -3.88 -9.21
C ALA A 182 -10.08 -3.57 -8.39
N VAL A 183 -10.07 -3.93 -7.11
CA VAL A 183 -8.95 -3.68 -6.21
C VAL A 183 -8.54 -4.94 -5.45
N ARG A 184 -7.23 -5.16 -5.32
CA ARG A 184 -6.64 -6.13 -4.41
C ARG A 184 -5.59 -5.46 -3.54
N VAL A 185 -5.64 -5.74 -2.25
CA VAL A 185 -4.58 -5.39 -1.30
C VAL A 185 -3.89 -6.68 -0.89
N HIS A 186 -2.65 -6.85 -1.35
CA HIS A 186 -1.85 -8.05 -1.14
C HIS A 186 -0.72 -7.78 -0.15
N ASP A 187 -0.55 -8.67 0.83
CA ASP A 187 0.62 -8.65 1.71
C ASP A 187 1.64 -9.64 1.15
N GLU A 188 2.89 -9.22 1.01
CA GLU A 188 4.01 -9.99 0.48
C GLU A 188 4.12 -11.37 1.14
N CYS A 189 4.33 -12.38 0.30
CA CYS A 189 4.63 -13.73 0.72
C CYS A 189 5.66 -14.34 -0.22
N ASN A 190 6.94 -14.03 -0.04
CA ASN A 190 8.06 -14.49 -0.87
C ASN A 190 8.05 -16.00 -1.10
N GLY A 191 7.81 -16.77 -0.04
CA GLY A 191 7.68 -18.22 -0.12
C GLY A 191 6.70 -18.71 -1.19
N SER A 192 5.55 -18.05 -1.35
CA SER A 192 4.54 -18.42 -2.35
C SER A 192 4.67 -17.60 -3.63
N ASP A 193 4.71 -16.28 -3.51
CA ASP A 193 4.72 -15.33 -4.63
C ASP A 193 5.94 -15.54 -5.53
N VAL A 194 7.13 -15.69 -4.93
CA VAL A 194 8.40 -15.82 -5.66
C VAL A 194 8.77 -17.29 -5.85
N PHE A 195 8.80 -18.07 -4.76
CA PHE A 195 9.31 -19.45 -4.79
C PHE A 195 8.25 -20.52 -5.12
N GLY A 196 6.97 -20.14 -5.27
CA GLY A 196 5.93 -21.07 -5.67
C GLY A 196 5.59 -22.13 -4.63
N SER A 197 5.86 -21.87 -3.34
CA SER A 197 5.49 -22.79 -2.27
C SER A 197 3.98 -23.01 -2.21
N ASP A 198 3.61 -24.28 -2.07
CA ASP A 198 2.24 -24.79 -1.94
C ASP A 198 1.74 -24.82 -0.48
N ILE A 199 2.58 -24.47 0.50
CA ILE A 199 2.23 -24.43 1.92
C ILE A 199 1.15 -23.37 2.22
N CYS A 200 1.02 -22.37 1.36
CA CYS A 200 -0.02 -21.35 1.46
C CYS A 200 -0.57 -20.94 0.10
N THR A 201 -1.73 -20.29 0.13
CA THR A 201 -2.52 -19.93 -1.05
C THR A 201 -2.30 -18.48 -1.52
N CYS A 202 -1.23 -17.81 -1.05
CA CYS A 202 -0.96 -16.40 -1.35
C CYS A 202 -0.83 -16.13 -2.86
N ARG A 203 0.00 -16.90 -3.58
CA ARG A 203 0.20 -16.74 -5.02
C ARG A 203 -1.06 -17.05 -5.84
N PRO A 204 -1.78 -18.16 -5.63
CA PRO A 204 -3.07 -18.38 -6.28
C PRO A 204 -4.06 -17.22 -6.13
N TYR A 205 -4.15 -16.61 -4.93
CA TYR A 205 -5.01 -15.45 -4.73
C TYR A 205 -4.50 -14.19 -5.43
N LEU A 206 -3.19 -13.97 -5.46
CA LEU A 206 -2.59 -12.85 -6.20
C LEU A 206 -2.86 -12.98 -7.70
N THR A 207 -2.60 -14.16 -8.27
CA THR A 207 -2.86 -14.46 -9.68
C THR A 207 -4.34 -14.28 -10.02
N HIS A 208 -5.25 -14.82 -9.21
CA HIS A 208 -6.69 -14.64 -9.43
C HIS A 208 -7.09 -13.16 -9.38
N ALA A 209 -6.52 -12.39 -8.46
CA ALA A 209 -6.76 -10.95 -8.41
C ALA A 209 -6.24 -10.21 -9.65
N ILE A 210 -5.08 -10.61 -10.21
CA ILE A 210 -4.57 -10.08 -11.48
C ILE A 210 -5.56 -10.37 -12.60
N GLU A 211 -6.07 -11.60 -12.70
CA GLU A 211 -7.08 -11.96 -13.71
C GLU A 211 -8.34 -11.09 -13.58
N VAL A 212 -8.90 -10.93 -12.38
CA VAL A 212 -10.07 -10.08 -12.14
C VAL A 212 -9.80 -8.61 -12.48
N CYS A 213 -8.60 -8.11 -12.20
CA CYS A 213 -8.18 -6.75 -12.55
C CYS A 213 -8.09 -6.57 -14.07
N VAL A 214 -7.48 -7.53 -14.77
CA VAL A 214 -7.37 -7.53 -16.24
C VAL A 214 -8.75 -7.61 -16.87
N GLU A 215 -9.58 -8.57 -16.46
CA GLU A 215 -10.96 -8.70 -16.95
C GLU A 215 -11.75 -7.42 -16.75
N THR A 216 -11.71 -6.83 -15.55
CA THR A 216 -12.46 -5.60 -15.24
C THR A 216 -11.98 -4.44 -16.10
N ALA A 217 -10.66 -4.30 -16.32
CA ALA A 217 -10.08 -3.28 -17.17
C ALA A 217 -10.38 -3.51 -18.67
N GLN A 218 -10.56 -4.76 -19.11
CA GLN A 218 -10.88 -5.12 -20.50
C GLN A 218 -12.38 -5.02 -20.84
N GLN A 219 -13.27 -5.04 -19.84
CA GLN A 219 -14.71 -4.99 -20.09
C GLN A 219 -15.11 -3.68 -20.78
N GLY A 220 -15.59 -3.77 -22.03
CA GLY A 220 -15.94 -2.60 -22.86
C GLY A 220 -15.57 -2.76 -24.36
N GLY A 221 -14.78 -3.77 -24.71
CA GLY A 221 -14.47 -4.10 -26.11
C GLY A 221 -13.45 -3.15 -26.75
N TYR A 222 -13.54 -2.96 -28.08
CA TYR A 222 -12.52 -2.23 -28.87
C TYR A 222 -12.36 -0.75 -28.49
N VAL A 223 -13.41 -0.15 -27.90
CA VAL A 223 -13.36 1.21 -27.34
C VAL A 223 -13.11 1.09 -25.83
N VAL A 224 -11.85 0.98 -25.45
CA VAL A 224 -11.41 1.06 -24.04
C VAL A 224 -11.70 2.48 -23.57
N VAL A 225 -12.80 2.67 -22.82
CA VAL A 225 -13.03 3.91 -22.08
C VAL A 225 -13.44 3.58 -20.66
N GLY A 226 -12.51 3.85 -19.74
CA GLY A 226 -12.82 4.12 -18.34
C GLY A 226 -13.10 2.90 -17.47
N ARG A 227 -12.21 1.91 -17.39
CA ARG A 227 -12.21 0.93 -16.28
C ARG A 227 -10.78 0.62 -15.86
N ALA A 228 -10.61 0.21 -14.62
CA ALA A 228 -9.29 -0.09 -14.07
C ALA A 228 -9.31 -1.30 -13.14
N GLY A 229 -8.14 -1.93 -13.05
CA GLY A 229 -7.78 -2.84 -11.98
C GLY A 229 -6.58 -2.29 -11.22
N VAL A 230 -6.55 -2.46 -9.90
CA VAL A 230 -5.47 -1.98 -9.03
C VAL A 230 -5.05 -3.09 -8.06
N ILE A 231 -3.76 -3.35 -7.98
CA ILE A 231 -3.17 -4.22 -6.96
C ILE A 231 -2.18 -3.42 -6.15
N VAL A 232 -2.42 -3.30 -4.84
CA VAL A 232 -1.46 -2.73 -3.90
C VAL A 232 -0.72 -3.88 -3.23
N TYR A 233 0.56 -4.02 -3.53
CA TYR A 233 1.47 -5.03 -2.99
C TYR A 233 2.29 -4.44 -1.85
N PHE A 234 1.93 -4.78 -0.61
CA PHE A 234 2.64 -4.35 0.60
C PHE A 234 3.77 -5.31 0.93
N ARG A 235 4.97 -4.78 1.20
CA ARG A 235 6.12 -5.58 1.65
C ARG A 235 6.05 -5.90 3.14
N LYS A 236 5.02 -6.67 3.51
CA LYS A 236 4.66 -7.07 4.89
C LYS A 236 4.72 -8.59 5.05
N GLU A 237 5.90 -9.16 4.80
CA GLU A 237 6.14 -10.61 4.91
C GLU A 237 5.74 -11.20 6.26
N GLY A 238 5.16 -12.41 6.24
CA GLY A 238 4.87 -13.19 7.44
C GLY A 238 3.92 -12.48 8.41
N ARG A 239 2.94 -11.72 7.90
CA ARG A 239 2.08 -10.83 8.71
C ARG A 239 2.85 -9.76 9.46
N ALA A 240 3.91 -9.23 8.83
CA ALA A 240 4.88 -8.30 9.41
C ALA A 240 5.78 -8.90 10.52
N LEU A 241 5.78 -10.22 10.72
CA LEU A 241 6.76 -10.92 11.60
C LEU A 241 8.08 -11.23 10.89
N GLY A 242 8.12 -11.04 9.56
CA GLY A 242 9.28 -11.37 8.73
C GLY A 242 9.36 -12.85 8.37
N GLU A 243 10.29 -13.14 7.47
CA GLU A 243 10.45 -14.44 6.82
C GLU A 243 10.94 -15.54 7.79
N VAL A 244 11.88 -15.21 8.67
CA VAL A 244 12.47 -16.18 9.63
C VAL A 244 11.42 -16.73 10.57
N THR A 245 10.64 -15.85 11.21
CA THR A 245 9.56 -16.22 12.13
C THR A 245 8.51 -17.06 11.42
N LYS A 246 8.14 -16.69 10.18
CA LYS A 246 7.22 -17.47 9.34
C LYS A 246 7.71 -18.90 9.13
N TYR A 247 8.99 -19.11 8.83
CA TYR A 247 9.52 -20.46 8.66
C TYR A 247 9.54 -21.28 9.95
N LEU A 248 9.80 -20.64 11.11
CA LEU A 248 9.66 -21.31 12.40
C LEU A 248 8.22 -21.77 12.65
N VAL A 249 7.23 -20.91 12.36
CA VAL A 249 5.80 -21.26 12.44
C VAL A 249 5.46 -22.41 11.49
N TYR A 250 5.95 -22.39 10.24
CA TYR A 250 5.71 -23.47 9.28
C TYR A 250 6.34 -24.80 9.72
N ASN A 251 7.54 -24.76 10.30
CA ASN A 251 8.18 -25.95 10.83
C ASN A 251 7.40 -26.52 12.01
N LEU A 252 6.88 -25.67 12.90
CA LEU A 252 6.02 -26.09 14.00
C LEU A 252 4.72 -26.70 13.49
N ARG A 253 4.02 -26.04 12.56
CA ARG A 253 2.79 -26.55 11.92
C ARG A 253 2.96 -27.93 11.30
N LYS A 254 4.09 -28.17 10.64
CA LYS A 254 4.38 -29.48 10.02
C LYS A 254 4.71 -30.57 11.04
N ARG A 255 5.27 -30.21 12.21
CA ARG A 255 5.78 -31.16 13.20
C ARG A 255 4.90 -31.32 14.43
N GLN A 256 3.84 -30.52 14.55
CA GLN A 256 2.90 -30.66 15.67
C GLN A 256 2.16 -31.99 15.59
N GLU A 257 1.80 -32.52 16.76
CA GLU A 257 0.98 -33.71 16.88
C GLU A 257 -0.39 -33.45 16.25
N GLY A 258 -0.84 -34.36 15.37
CA GLY A 258 -2.06 -34.17 14.57
C GLY A 258 -1.86 -33.44 13.23
N GLY A 259 -0.63 -32.96 12.93
CA GLY A 259 -0.29 -32.34 11.64
C GLY A 259 -0.89 -30.95 11.43
N ASP A 260 -0.73 -30.40 10.23
CA ASP A 260 -1.21 -29.05 9.91
C ASP A 260 -2.74 -29.00 9.83
N SER A 261 -3.37 -28.23 10.73
CA SER A 261 -4.82 -28.10 10.80
C SER A 261 -5.24 -26.64 10.93
N ALA A 262 -6.42 -26.30 10.39
CA ALA A 262 -6.95 -24.94 10.47
C ALA A 262 -7.24 -24.50 11.91
N ALA A 263 -7.58 -25.43 12.80
CA ALA A 263 -7.86 -25.15 14.21
C ALA A 263 -6.63 -24.63 14.96
N GLU A 264 -5.44 -25.14 14.62
CA GLU A 264 -4.17 -24.75 15.27
C GLU A 264 -3.45 -23.59 14.60
N TYR A 265 -4.03 -23.03 13.53
CA TYR A 265 -3.39 -22.06 12.65
C TYR A 265 -2.88 -20.80 13.39
N PHE A 266 -3.66 -20.28 14.34
CA PHE A 266 -3.24 -19.14 15.17
C PHE A 266 -2.41 -19.56 16.39
N ASN A 267 -2.62 -20.76 16.91
CA ASN A 267 -1.92 -21.28 18.08
C ASN A 267 -0.42 -21.46 17.81
N CYS A 268 -0.04 -21.97 16.63
CA CYS A 268 1.38 -22.09 16.26
C CYS A 268 2.07 -20.73 16.17
N THR A 269 1.36 -19.72 15.66
CA THR A 269 1.93 -18.36 15.53
C THR A 269 2.14 -17.75 16.91
N GLN A 270 1.15 -17.86 17.80
CA GLN A 270 1.27 -17.42 19.18
C GLN A 270 2.37 -18.18 19.95
N ALA A 271 2.53 -19.48 19.71
CA ALA A 271 3.57 -20.28 20.36
C ALA A 271 5.00 -19.84 19.96
N VAL A 272 5.20 -19.39 18.72
CA VAL A 272 6.52 -18.96 18.22
C VAL A 272 6.78 -17.48 18.47
N ALA A 273 5.79 -16.62 18.21
CA ALA A 273 5.96 -15.18 18.21
C ALA A 273 5.34 -14.47 19.42
N GLY A 274 4.57 -15.17 20.25
CA GLY A 274 3.81 -14.59 21.38
C GLY A 274 2.56 -13.81 20.97
N ILE A 275 2.32 -13.66 19.66
CA ILE A 275 1.25 -12.84 19.05
C ILE A 275 0.69 -13.53 17.81
N GLN A 276 -0.57 -13.26 17.47
CA GLN A 276 -1.26 -13.93 16.36
C GLN A 276 -1.18 -13.16 15.03
N ASP A 277 -1.16 -11.81 15.09
CA ASP A 277 -1.04 -10.92 13.92
C ASP A 277 -0.52 -9.55 14.37
N VAL A 278 0.45 -8.98 13.65
CA VAL A 278 0.97 -7.61 13.86
C VAL A 278 0.70 -6.69 12.68
N ARG A 279 -0.12 -7.12 11.72
CA ARG A 279 -0.49 -6.24 10.61
C ARG A 279 -1.40 -5.13 11.09
N PHE A 280 -0.88 -3.92 11.03
CA PHE A 280 -1.68 -2.71 11.15
C PHE A 280 -2.42 -2.42 9.83
N GLN A 281 -3.63 -2.97 9.70
CA GLN A 281 -4.48 -2.72 8.52
C GLN A 281 -5.00 -1.28 8.47
N ALA A 282 -5.08 -0.58 9.61
CA ALA A 282 -5.51 0.83 9.66
C ALA A 282 -4.66 1.77 8.79
N LEU A 283 -3.40 1.43 8.53
CA LEU A 283 -2.48 2.22 7.70
C LEU A 283 -2.61 1.93 6.20
N MET A 284 -3.16 0.77 5.85
CA MET A 284 -3.22 0.28 4.48
C MET A 284 -4.03 1.17 3.51
N PRO A 285 -5.16 1.78 3.92
CA PRO A 285 -5.97 2.60 3.01
C PRO A 285 -5.26 3.83 2.44
N ASP A 286 -4.15 4.29 3.02
CA ASP A 286 -3.43 5.49 2.56
C ASP A 286 -3.00 5.40 1.10
N ALA A 287 -2.61 4.20 0.62
CA ALA A 287 -2.28 4.00 -0.78
C ALA A 287 -3.51 4.13 -1.70
N LEU A 288 -4.68 3.71 -1.22
CA LEU A 288 -5.94 3.82 -1.96
C LEU A 288 -6.42 5.27 -2.00
N HIS A 289 -6.29 6.00 -0.88
CA HIS A 289 -6.58 7.43 -0.81
C HIS A 289 -5.61 8.25 -1.67
N TRP A 290 -4.34 7.86 -1.73
CA TRP A 290 -3.35 8.49 -2.60
C TRP A 290 -3.71 8.35 -4.09
N LEU A 291 -4.28 7.21 -4.48
CA LEU A 291 -4.83 7.00 -5.82
C LEU A 291 -6.15 7.76 -6.07
N GLY A 292 -6.71 8.42 -5.05
CA GLY A 292 -8.00 9.11 -5.15
C GLY A 292 -9.21 8.17 -5.23
N ILE A 293 -9.07 6.91 -4.81
CA ILE A 293 -10.16 5.93 -4.82
C ILE A 293 -11.20 6.31 -3.77
N THR A 294 -12.45 6.49 -4.21
CA THR A 294 -13.60 6.72 -3.33
C THR A 294 -14.57 5.56 -3.29
N ARG A 295 -14.52 4.66 -4.29
CA ARG A 295 -15.42 3.50 -4.44
C ARG A 295 -14.68 2.33 -5.09
N ILE A 296 -14.95 1.11 -4.63
CA ILE A 296 -14.41 -0.14 -5.17
C ILE A 296 -15.57 -1.08 -5.51
N ASP A 297 -15.80 -1.37 -6.79
CA ASP A 297 -16.88 -2.28 -7.20
C ASP A 297 -16.55 -3.76 -6.98
N LYS A 298 -15.27 -4.12 -7.08
CA LYS A 298 -14.79 -5.50 -6.88
C LYS A 298 -13.57 -5.51 -5.99
N PHE A 299 -13.77 -5.70 -4.69
CA PHE A 299 -12.68 -5.91 -3.75
C PHE A 299 -12.32 -7.40 -3.67
N VAL A 300 -11.18 -7.78 -4.23
CA VAL A 300 -10.72 -9.19 -4.26
C VAL A 300 -10.02 -9.51 -2.94
N SER A 301 -10.79 -9.80 -1.89
CA SER A 301 -10.26 -10.15 -0.57
C SER A 301 -11.22 -11.04 0.19
N MET A 302 -10.67 -11.94 1.02
CA MET A 302 -11.43 -12.73 2.00
C MET A 302 -11.25 -12.21 3.43
N SER A 303 -10.52 -11.10 3.60
CA SER A 303 -10.21 -10.53 4.92
C SER A 303 -11.19 -9.41 5.26
N ASP A 304 -12.01 -9.67 6.27
CA ASP A 304 -12.83 -8.71 7.00
C ASP A 304 -11.99 -7.53 7.52
N MET A 305 -10.83 -7.77 8.15
CA MET A 305 -9.95 -6.71 8.65
C MET A 305 -9.50 -5.72 7.55
N LYS A 306 -9.27 -6.21 6.32
CA LYS A 306 -8.92 -5.33 5.18
C LYS A 306 -10.15 -4.56 4.70
N TYR A 307 -11.29 -5.23 4.59
CA TYR A 307 -12.55 -4.61 4.20
C TYR A 307 -12.94 -3.49 5.18
N ASP A 308 -12.96 -3.80 6.48
CA ASP A 308 -13.30 -2.85 7.54
C ASP A 308 -12.35 -1.66 7.56
N ALA A 309 -11.03 -1.88 7.38
CA ALA A 309 -10.08 -0.77 7.32
C ALA A 309 -10.35 0.17 6.13
N ILE A 310 -10.74 -0.37 4.98
CA ILE A 310 -11.08 0.40 3.78
C ILE A 310 -12.38 1.19 4.01
N VAL A 311 -13.45 0.52 4.43
CA VAL A 311 -14.76 1.14 4.63
C VAL A 311 -14.71 2.19 5.74
N ASN A 312 -14.08 1.89 6.88
CA ASN A 312 -13.92 2.84 7.98
C ASN A 312 -13.04 4.05 7.62
N SER A 313 -12.26 3.96 6.54
CA SER A 313 -11.50 5.08 5.99
C SER A 313 -12.30 5.94 4.99
N GLY A 314 -13.56 5.59 4.74
CA GLY A 314 -14.50 6.32 3.90
C GLY A 314 -14.40 5.99 2.40
N ILE A 315 -14.02 4.76 2.05
CA ILE A 315 -14.13 4.23 0.68
C ILE A 315 -15.35 3.31 0.64
N GLU A 316 -16.21 3.48 -0.36
CA GLU A 316 -17.38 2.63 -0.63
C GLU A 316 -17.00 1.26 -1.21
#